data_AF-A0A9P8FIF8-F1
#
_entry.id   AF-A0A9P8FIF8-F1
#
_cell.length_a   1.000
_cell.length_b   1.000
_cell.length_c   1.000
_cell.angle_alpha   90.00
_cell.angle_beta   90.00
_cell.angle_gamma   90.00
#
_symmetry.space_group_name_H-M   'P 1'
#
loop_
_entity.id
_entity.type
_entity.pdbx_description
1 polymer ?
#
loop_
_entity_poly.entity_id
_entity_poly.type
_entity_poly.pdbx_seq_one_letter_code
_entity_poly.pdbx_strand_id
1 'polypeptide(L)'
;MSPVLSLEGKIAIVTGGAGGLGLAITDLFLEAGAKVVAVDINTDLVQKFEALHDKSKAIVVEANVTLEEDLQDLFKMAIKRFGQIDIIVNNA
;
A
#
# COMPACT_ATOMS: atom_id res chain seq x y z
N MET A 1 -4.11 -9.68 -20.21
CA MET A 1 -3.54 -10.58 -19.20
C MET A 1 -2.04 -10.31 -19.19
N SER A 2 -1.47 -9.90 -18.06
CA SER A 2 -0.01 -10.00 -17.87
C SER A 2 0.24 -11.21 -16.97
N PRO A 3 0.60 -12.40 -17.50
CA PRO A 3 0.93 -13.55 -16.69
C PRO A 3 2.45 -13.57 -16.47
N VAL A 4 2.94 -12.87 -15.46
CA VAL A 4 4.33 -13.06 -14.99
C VAL A 4 4.40 -13.15 -13.46
N LEU A 5 3.49 -12.49 -12.73
CA LEU A 5 3.47 -12.51 -11.27
C LEU A 5 2.03 -12.66 -10.77
N SER A 6 1.78 -13.69 -9.97
CA SER A 6 0.54 -13.82 -9.19
C SER A 6 0.85 -13.53 -7.73
N LEU A 7 0.13 -12.58 -7.16
CA LEU A 7 0.17 -12.20 -5.74
C LEU A 7 -1.21 -12.42 -5.09
N GLU A 8 -2.02 -13.32 -5.65
CA GLU A 8 -3.38 -13.58 -5.17
C GLU A 8 -3.39 -13.87 -3.66
N GLY A 9 -4.19 -13.09 -2.93
CA GLY A 9 -4.33 -13.23 -1.48
C GLY A 9 -3.16 -12.70 -0.64
N LYS A 10 -2.11 -12.16 -1.27
CA LYS A 10 -0.98 -11.53 -0.56
C LYS A 10 -1.32 -10.13 -0.11
N ILE A 11 -0.80 -9.75 1.05
CA ILE A 11 -0.93 -8.39 1.59
C ILE A 11 0.40 -7.67 1.49
N ALA A 12 0.43 -6.55 0.78
CA ALA A 12 1.64 -5.76 0.57
C ALA A 12 1.55 -4.38 1.22
N ILE A 13 2.64 -3.93 1.84
CA ILE A 13 2.86 -2.52 2.18
C ILE A 13 3.80 -1.91 1.14
N VAL A 14 3.46 -0.73 0.62
CA VAL A 14 4.32 0.02 -0.31
C VAL A 14 4.53 1.44 0.21
N THR A 15 5.76 1.78 0.60
CA THR A 15 6.11 3.14 1.04
C THR A 15 6.35 4.08 -0.14
N GLY A 16 5.86 5.32 -0.06
CA GLY A 16 5.67 6.19 -1.23
C GLY A 16 4.64 5.64 -2.22
N GLY A 17 3.72 4.80 -1.75
CA GLY A 17 2.79 4.02 -2.57
C GLY A 17 1.68 4.82 -3.24
N ALA A 18 1.53 6.11 -2.91
CA ALA A 18 0.50 6.97 -3.50
C ALA A 18 1.02 7.81 -4.68
N GLY A 19 2.33 7.81 -4.95
CA GLY A 19 2.95 8.61 -6.02
C GLY A 19 4.03 7.88 -6.82
N GLY A 20 4.35 8.45 -7.99
CA GLY A 20 5.50 8.05 -8.81
C GLY A 20 5.60 6.53 -9.05
N LEU A 21 6.78 5.97 -8.79
CA LEU A 21 7.05 4.54 -8.94
C LEU A 21 6.32 3.69 -7.90
N GLY A 22 6.13 4.19 -6.68
CA GLY A 22 5.41 3.45 -5.63
C GLY A 22 3.94 3.22 -5.99
N LEU A 23 3.30 4.21 -6.64
CA LEU A 23 1.96 4.05 -7.20
C LEU A 23 1.93 3.00 -8.32
N ALA A 24 2.89 3.05 -9.24
CA ALA A 24 2.98 2.05 -10.32
C ALA A 24 3.16 0.62 -9.78
N ILE A 25 3.95 0.45 -8.70
CA ILE A 25 4.11 -0.85 -8.02
C ILE A 25 2.79 -1.25 -7.34
N THR A 26 2.12 -0.31 -6.66
CA THR A 26 0.83 -0.54 -6.02
C THR A 26 -0.21 -1.03 -7.03
N ASP A 27 -0.35 -0.34 -8.16
CA ASP A 27 -1.29 -0.70 -9.23
C ASP A 27 -0.99 -2.09 -9.79
N LEU A 28 0.29 -2.38 -10.07
CA LEU A 28 0.71 -3.69 -10.57
C LEU A 28 0.42 -4.82 -9.57
N PHE A 29 0.60 -4.57 -8.27
CA PHE A 29 0.32 -5.57 -7.23
C PHE A 29 -1.18 -5.81 -7.09
N LEU A 30 -2.00 -4.77 -7.19
CA LEU A 30 -3.46 -4.90 -7.23
C LEU A 30 -3.93 -5.68 -8.47
N GLU A 31 -3.34 -5.41 -9.64
CA GLU A 31 -3.59 -6.19 -10.86
C GLU A 31 -3.18 -7.66 -10.71
N ALA A 32 -2.13 -7.95 -9.93
CA ALA A 32 -1.65 -9.29 -9.63
C ALA A 32 -2.46 -10.03 -8.53
N GLY A 33 -3.51 -9.42 -7.98
CA GLY A 33 -4.41 -10.04 -6.99
C GLY A 33 -4.02 -9.81 -5.52
N ALA A 34 -3.03 -8.96 -5.25
CA ALA A 34 -2.70 -8.56 -3.89
C ALA A 34 -3.76 -7.60 -3.33
N LYS A 35 -3.79 -7.48 -2.00
CA LYS A 35 -4.31 -6.29 -1.33
C LYS A 35 -3.14 -5.41 -0.90
N VAL A 36 -3.30 -4.11 -1.03
CA VAL A 36 -2.19 -3.17 -0.81
C VAL A 36 -2.54 -2.14 0.26
N VAL A 37 -1.58 -1.88 1.14
CA VAL A 37 -1.54 -0.73 2.04
C VAL A 37 -0.47 0.21 1.48
N ALA A 38 -0.90 1.22 0.75
CA ALA A 38 -0.02 2.30 0.32
C ALA A 38 0.32 3.19 1.52
N VAL A 39 1.51 3.76 1.52
CA VAL A 39 1.95 4.71 2.56
C VAL A 39 2.53 5.92 1.86
N ASP A 40 2.15 7.11 2.26
CA ASP A 40 2.73 8.33 1.72
C ASP A 40 2.68 9.44 2.77
N ILE A 41 3.60 10.40 2.71
CA ILE A 41 3.61 11.56 3.60
C ILE A 41 2.85 12.75 2.98
N ASN A 42 2.59 12.70 1.67
CA ASN A 42 1.92 13.78 0.95
C ASN A 42 0.40 13.62 1.01
N THR A 43 -0.26 14.48 1.79
CA THR A 43 -1.71 14.51 2.00
C THR A 43 -2.52 14.58 0.69
N ASP A 44 -2.06 15.32 -0.33
CA ASP A 44 -2.78 15.44 -1.60
C ASP A 44 -2.76 14.13 -2.39
N LEU A 45 -1.62 13.41 -2.36
CA LEU A 45 -1.51 12.09 -2.97
C LEU A 45 -2.35 11.06 -2.23
N VAL A 46 -2.39 11.12 -0.90
CA VAL A 46 -3.25 10.26 -0.06
C VAL A 46 -4.73 10.45 -0.45
N GLN A 47 -5.23 11.69 -0.49
CA GLN A 47 -6.61 11.97 -0.86
C GLN A 47 -6.94 11.51 -2.28
N LYS A 48 -6.03 11.75 -3.22
CA LYS A 48 -6.18 11.29 -4.61
C LYS A 48 -6.22 9.77 -4.69
N PHE A 49 -5.37 9.07 -3.93
CA PHE A 49 -5.35 7.62 -3.88
C PHE A 49 -6.69 7.07 -3.37
N GLU A 50 -7.21 7.61 -2.26
CA GLU A 50 -8.49 7.19 -1.69
C GLU A 50 -9.68 7.36 -2.63
N ALA A 51 -9.64 8.38 -3.50
CA ALA A 51 -10.69 8.64 -4.48
C ALA A 51 -10.67 7.67 -5.67
N LEU A 52 -9.50 7.09 -5.99
CA LEU A 52 -9.28 6.29 -7.20
C LEU A 52 -9.33 4.78 -6.96
N HIS A 53 -9.10 4.33 -5.73
CA HIS A 53 -8.94 2.90 -5.44
C HIS A 53 -10.11 2.31 -4.63
N ASP A 54 -10.44 1.04 -4.92
CA ASP A 54 -11.40 0.28 -4.15
C ASP A 54 -10.87 0.00 -2.74
N LYS A 55 -11.51 0.60 -1.73
CA LYS A 55 -11.16 0.43 -0.31
C LYS A 55 -11.20 -1.01 0.19
N SER A 56 -11.83 -1.93 -0.54
CA SER A 56 -11.82 -3.37 -0.24
C SER A 56 -10.49 -4.07 -0.57
N LYS A 57 -9.73 -3.51 -1.53
CA LYS A 57 -8.46 -4.05 -2.04
C LYS A 57 -7.26 -3.20 -1.67
N ALA A 58 -7.43 -1.89 -1.59
CA ALA A 58 -6.35 -0.96 -1.29
C ALA A 58 -6.76 0.06 -0.25
N ILE A 59 -5.87 0.36 0.69
CA ILE A 59 -5.98 1.54 1.56
C ILE A 59 -4.69 2.33 1.47
N VAL A 60 -4.73 3.60 1.86
CA VAL A 60 -3.54 4.44 2.02
C VAL A 60 -3.47 4.93 3.47
N VAL A 61 -2.26 4.98 4.01
CA VAL A 61 -1.97 5.53 5.32
C VAL A 61 -1.05 6.73 5.13
N GLU A 62 -1.47 7.89 5.64
CA GLU A 62 -0.60 9.05 5.72
C GLU A 62 0.39 8.83 6.87
N ALA A 63 1.68 8.71 6.57
CA ALA A 63 2.70 8.42 7.57
C ALA A 63 4.10 8.86 7.12
N ASN A 64 4.90 9.31 8.08
CA ASN A 64 6.33 9.54 7.91
C ASN A 64 7.11 8.28 8.33
N VAL A 65 7.69 7.58 7.35
CA VAL A 65 8.47 6.35 7.59
C VAL A 65 9.75 6.56 8.41
N THR A 66 10.18 7.80 8.64
CA THR A 66 11.31 8.11 9.54
C THR A 66 10.90 8.17 11.02
N LEU A 67 9.61 8.13 11.33
CA LEU A 67 9.06 8.16 12.69
C LEU A 67 8.62 6.76 13.11
N GLU A 68 9.17 6.26 14.21
CA GLU A 68 8.88 4.91 14.68
C GLU A 68 7.41 4.73 15.12
N GLU A 69 6.81 5.77 15.69
CA GLU A 69 5.39 5.78 16.07
C GLU A 69 4.46 5.58 14.86
N ASP A 70 4.72 6.31 13.77
CA ASP A 70 3.97 6.19 12.52
C ASP A 70 4.09 4.78 11.92
N LEU A 71 5.30 4.20 11.96
CA LEU A 71 5.49 2.82 11.51
C LEU A 71 4.68 1.84 12.38
N GLN A 72 4.73 1.96 13.70
CA GLN A 72 3.96 1.08 14.59
C GLN A 72 2.47 1.12 14.28
N ASP A 73 1.91 2.32 14.04
CA ASP A 73 0.50 2.48 13.73
C ASP A 73 0.14 1.99 12.33
N LEU A 74 1.01 2.21 11.34
CA LEU A 74 0.91 1.59 10.01
C LEU A 74 0.78 0.06 10.09
N PHE A 75 1.69 -0.59 10.81
CA PHE A 75 1.68 -2.05 10.96
C PHE A 75 0.40 -2.54 11.65
N LYS A 76 -0.03 -1.86 12.73
CA LYS A 76 -1.30 -2.18 13.42
C LYS A 76 -2.49 -2.04 12.48
N MET A 77 -2.55 -0.97 11.69
CA MET A 77 -3.64 -0.73 10.73
C MET A 77 -3.67 -1.79 9.63
N ALA A 78 -2.52 -2.14 9.05
CA ALA A 78 -2.42 -3.17 8.02
C ALA A 78 -2.91 -4.53 8.55
N ILE A 79 -2.45 -4.95 9.73
CA ILE A 79 -2.87 -6.19 10.39
C ILE A 79 -4.37 -6.13 10.75
N LYS A 80 -4.85 -5.02 11.30
CA LYS A 80 -6.28 -4.86 11.63
C LYS A 80 -7.16 -4.94 10.38
N ARG A 81 -6.71 -4.39 9.25
CA ARG A 81 -7.48 -4.31 8.01
C ARG A 81 -7.50 -5.62 7.24
N PHE A 82 -6.36 -6.30 7.17
CA PHE A 82 -6.14 -7.43 6.25
C PHE A 82 -5.62 -8.70 6.91
N GLY A 83 -5.33 -8.67 8.20
CA GLY A 83 -4.98 -9.84 9.03
C GLY A 83 -3.49 -10.19 9.05
N GLN A 84 -2.76 -9.90 7.99
CA GLN A 84 -1.33 -10.23 7.86
C GLN A 84 -0.60 -9.26 6.94
N ILE A 85 0.73 -9.40 6.87
CA ILE A 85 1.60 -8.70 5.91
C ILE A 85 2.53 -9.76 5.32
N ASP A 86 2.55 -9.87 4.00
CA ASP A 86 3.39 -10.81 3.26
C ASP A 86 4.58 -10.11 2.60
N ILE A 87 4.38 -8.87 2.15
CA ILE A 87 5.31 -8.14 1.31
C ILE A 87 5.49 -6.72 1.85
N ILE A 88 6.72 -6.23 1.86
CA ILE A 88 7.04 -4.83 2.15
C ILE A 88 7.93 -4.31 1.04
N VAL A 89 7.53 -3.20 0.43
CA VAL A 89 8.30 -2.46 -0.57
C VAL A 89 8.72 -1.13 0.06
N ASN A 90 9.99 -1.05 0.48
CA ASN A 90 10.60 0.19 0.97
C ASN A 90 11.05 1.03 -0.23
N ASN A 91 10.15 1.88 -0.73
CA ASN A 91 10.39 2.75 -1.89
C ASN A 91 10.53 4.24 -1.52
N ALA A 92 10.03 4.65 -0.35
CA ALA A 92 10.25 5.97 0.25
C ALA A 92 11.25 5.92 1.40
#